data_AF-A0A7V4W8Y6-F1
#
_entry.id   AF-A0A7V4W8Y6-F1
#
_cell.length_a   1.000
_cell.length_b   1.000
_cell.length_c   1.000
_cell.angle_alpha   90.00
_cell.angle_beta   90.00
_cell.angle_gamma   90.00
#
_symmetry.space_group_name_H-M   'P 1'
#
loop_
_entity.id
_entity.type
_entity.pdbx_description
1 polymer ?
#
loop_
_entity_poly.entity_id
_entity_poly.type
_entity_poly.pdbx_seq_one_letter_code
_entity_poly.pdbx_strand_id
1 'polypeptide(L)'
;RPGGAICRRGSASRVVGKLTYEQSIEYLNGLIKFGIKFGLERITALAHAFGNPHRALRVIHVGGTNGKGSTATFAASILQEAGFRTGLYLSPYVRDLRERIQINGRLIGRDEFADLISEIQPIADDISASELGPVTEFEVKTMAAYLYFARQQVDFAVLEVGMGGRFDATNIVEPMVAVITNVGLDHTERLGPTTKDIAFEKAGIIKQGTMLVTAVDDEPAWRVILNRAREEGAEVWRVMKSTARKPGSPSADLQLRYTSKGETFSLQGGDFRIANLKPSLKGPFQHANAATAVAAILALRRYEAYISEPAIRAGIANAYLPGRLEIVHDHPTVVIDGAHNPDAAHNLAEAIREEFQYDRLILVIGMLSTHSADGFLKQLAPMASKIIATQSQWHLARPASELANEAINFCPDVEVADRVPDAVSRAVSVAGENDLVLVTGSFYTIGEVNL
;
A
#
# COMPACT_ATOMS: atom_id res chain seq x y z
N ARG A 1 -36.87 -49.26 7.91
CA ARG A 1 -37.07 -48.67 9.26
C ARG A 1 -36.43 -49.60 10.28
N PRO A 2 -35.78 -49.09 11.35
CA PRO A 2 -35.18 -47.76 11.59
C PRO A 2 -33.66 -47.93 11.89
N GLY A 3 -32.81 -46.94 12.08
CA GLY A 3 -32.91 -45.49 12.19
C GLY A 3 -31.56 -45.00 12.74
N GLY A 4 -30.93 -44.03 12.10
CA GLY A 4 -29.69 -43.40 12.54
C GLY A 4 -29.70 -41.96 12.07
N ALA A 5 -30.19 -41.08 12.94
CA ALA A 5 -30.50 -39.69 12.65
C ALA A 5 -29.22 -38.91 12.29
N ILE A 6 -29.14 -38.43 11.05
CA ILE A 6 -28.27 -37.32 10.70
C ILE A 6 -28.86 -36.08 11.39
N CYS A 7 -28.17 -35.64 12.44
CA CYS A 7 -28.49 -34.43 13.17
C CYS A 7 -28.28 -33.22 12.23
N ARG A 8 -29.33 -32.85 11.49
CA ARG A 8 -29.45 -31.49 10.93
C ARG A 8 -29.64 -30.55 12.11
N ARG A 9 -28.54 -30.07 12.70
CA ARG A 9 -28.61 -28.87 13.52
C ARG A 9 -28.86 -27.71 12.56
N GLY A 10 -30.08 -27.17 12.62
CA GLY A 10 -30.41 -25.94 11.93
C GLY A 10 -29.44 -24.84 12.36
N SER A 11 -28.76 -24.23 11.40
CA SER A 11 -28.27 -22.88 11.58
C SER A 11 -29.51 -22.01 11.76
N ALA A 12 -29.85 -21.72 13.01
CA ALA A 12 -30.68 -20.56 13.28
C ALA A 12 -29.91 -19.39 12.68
N SER A 13 -30.38 -18.86 11.54
CA SER A 13 -29.86 -17.61 11.01
C SER A 13 -30.05 -16.60 12.12
N ARG A 14 -28.99 -16.25 12.84
CA ARG A 14 -28.99 -15.00 13.61
C ARG A 14 -29.26 -13.95 12.55
N VAL A 15 -30.49 -13.42 12.56
CA VAL A 15 -30.82 -12.23 11.79
C VAL A 15 -30.08 -11.11 12.49
N VAL A 16 -28.79 -10.97 12.16
CA VAL A 16 -28.06 -9.75 12.44
C VAL A 16 -28.70 -8.74 11.51
N GLY A 17 -29.34 -7.72 12.08
CA GLY A 17 -29.93 -6.65 11.28
C GLY A 17 -28.86 -6.03 10.39
N LYS A 18 -29.25 -5.61 9.18
CA LYS A 18 -28.36 -4.90 8.25
C LYS A 18 -27.69 -3.74 8.99
N LEU A 19 -26.36 -3.76 9.04
CA LEU A 19 -25.57 -2.68 9.62
C LEU A 19 -25.68 -1.44 8.73
N THR A 20 -25.61 -0.28 9.38
CA THR A 20 -25.24 0.97 8.72
C THR A 20 -23.74 1.00 8.44
N TYR A 21 -23.29 1.95 7.62
CA TYR A 21 -21.86 2.16 7.40
C TYR A 21 -21.14 2.47 8.72
N GLU A 22 -21.69 3.35 9.56
CA GLU A 22 -21.14 3.70 10.87
C GLU A 22 -20.99 2.49 11.80
N GLN A 23 -22.03 1.64 11.88
CA GLN A 23 -21.97 0.40 12.65
C GLN A 23 -20.96 -0.61 12.08
N SER A 24 -20.78 -0.62 10.76
CA SER A 24 -19.76 -1.45 10.10
C SER A 24 -18.35 -1.00 10.46
N ILE A 25 -18.12 0.33 10.53
CA ILE A 25 -16.85 0.89 11.02
C ILE A 25 -16.64 0.55 12.49
N GLU A 26 -17.67 0.67 13.34
CA GLU A 26 -17.57 0.32 14.75
C GLU A 26 -17.21 -1.16 14.97
N TYR A 27 -17.84 -2.06 14.21
CA TYR A 27 -17.50 -3.49 14.21
C TYR A 27 -16.03 -3.73 13.86
N LEU A 28 -15.57 -3.16 12.74
CA LEU A 28 -14.19 -3.28 12.28
C LEU A 28 -13.20 -2.70 13.31
N ASN A 29 -13.51 -1.55 13.90
CA ASN A 29 -12.68 -0.96 14.95
C ASN A 29 -12.58 -1.87 16.19
N GLY A 30 -13.68 -2.57 16.53
CA GLY A 30 -13.69 -3.57 17.59
C GLY A 30 -12.75 -4.76 17.36
N LEU A 31 -12.36 -5.03 16.11
CA LEU A 31 -11.41 -6.08 15.73
C LEU A 31 -9.94 -5.63 15.83
N ILE A 32 -9.66 -4.32 15.90
CA ILE A 32 -8.28 -3.78 15.98
C ILE A 32 -7.54 -4.35 17.19
N LYS A 33 -8.25 -4.57 18.30
CA LYS A 33 -7.70 -5.12 19.56
C LYS A 33 -7.00 -6.49 19.39
N PHE A 34 -7.35 -7.25 18.35
CA PHE A 34 -6.72 -8.54 18.08
C PHE A 34 -5.34 -8.42 17.42
N GLY A 35 -5.00 -7.22 16.93
CA GLY A 35 -3.73 -6.92 16.29
C GLY A 35 -3.51 -7.75 15.04
N ILE A 36 -2.24 -8.00 14.73
CA ILE A 36 -1.86 -8.80 13.57
C ILE A 36 -1.69 -10.26 13.98
N LYS A 37 -2.36 -11.15 13.25
CA LYS A 37 -2.26 -12.60 13.39
C LYS A 37 -1.77 -13.18 12.07
N PHE A 38 -0.63 -13.87 12.11
CA PHE A 38 -0.17 -14.63 10.95
C PHE A 38 -1.02 -15.88 10.72
N GLY A 39 -0.98 -16.39 9.51
CA GLY A 39 -1.75 -17.54 9.06
C GLY A 39 -2.78 -17.19 8.00
N LEU A 40 -3.03 -18.13 7.09
CA LEU A 40 -4.02 -17.99 6.02
C LEU A 40 -5.32 -18.74 6.35
N GLU A 41 -5.38 -19.45 7.46
CA GLU A 41 -6.45 -20.40 7.81
C GLU A 41 -7.78 -19.67 8.00
N ARG A 42 -7.79 -18.53 8.69
CA ARG A 42 -8.99 -17.73 8.95
C ARG A 42 -9.56 -17.11 7.68
N ILE A 43 -8.74 -16.43 6.88
CA ILE A 43 -9.19 -15.85 5.61
C ILE A 43 -9.60 -16.93 4.61
N THR A 44 -8.96 -18.10 4.64
CA THR A 44 -9.37 -19.24 3.81
C THR A 44 -10.72 -19.79 4.26
N ALA A 45 -10.96 -19.91 5.57
CA ALA A 45 -12.25 -20.33 6.12
C ALA A 45 -13.37 -19.34 5.76
N LEU A 46 -13.11 -18.02 5.88
CA LEU A 46 -14.02 -16.97 5.41
C LEU A 46 -14.32 -17.13 3.92
N ALA A 47 -13.28 -17.21 3.09
CA ALA A 47 -13.45 -17.32 1.65
C ALA A 47 -14.24 -18.58 1.27
N HIS A 48 -13.98 -19.71 1.93
CA HIS A 48 -14.69 -20.96 1.72
C HIS A 48 -16.19 -20.84 2.03
N ALA A 49 -16.55 -20.17 3.13
CA ALA A 49 -17.95 -19.93 3.50
C ALA A 49 -18.73 -19.13 2.44
N PHE A 50 -18.03 -18.30 1.65
CA PHE A 50 -18.58 -17.51 0.55
C PHE A 50 -18.37 -18.12 -0.84
N GLY A 51 -18.01 -19.40 -0.95
CA GLY A 51 -17.83 -20.07 -2.24
C GLY A 51 -16.54 -19.68 -2.97
N ASN A 52 -15.52 -19.20 -2.25
CA ASN A 52 -14.19 -18.85 -2.75
C ASN A 52 -14.18 -17.75 -3.84
N PRO A 53 -14.73 -16.55 -3.57
CA PRO A 53 -14.85 -15.49 -4.60
C PRO A 53 -13.51 -15.03 -5.17
N HIS A 54 -12.44 -15.12 -4.39
CA HIS A 54 -11.08 -14.79 -4.81
C HIS A 54 -10.59 -15.62 -6.02
N ARG A 55 -11.12 -16.84 -6.23
CA ARG A 55 -10.71 -17.72 -7.35
C ARG A 55 -11.26 -17.28 -8.70
N ALA A 56 -12.28 -16.43 -8.72
CA ALA A 56 -12.84 -15.89 -9.96
C ALA A 56 -12.06 -14.66 -10.46
N LEU A 57 -11.11 -14.14 -9.68
CA LEU A 57 -10.41 -12.89 -9.97
C LEU A 57 -9.14 -13.14 -10.79
N ARG A 58 -8.94 -12.30 -11.81
CA ARG A 58 -7.66 -12.17 -12.52
C ARG A 58 -6.79 -11.14 -11.80
N VAL A 59 -5.80 -11.61 -11.05
CA VAL A 59 -5.10 -10.78 -10.05
C VAL A 59 -3.72 -10.31 -10.51
N ILE A 60 -3.43 -9.03 -10.28
CA ILE A 60 -2.07 -8.48 -10.15
C ILE A 60 -1.82 -8.24 -8.66
N HIS A 61 -0.86 -8.93 -8.06
CA HIS A 61 -0.63 -8.91 -6.61
C HIS A 61 0.65 -8.15 -6.28
N VAL A 62 0.52 -7.04 -5.56
CA VAL A 62 1.59 -6.05 -5.37
C VAL A 62 2.09 -6.04 -3.93
N GLY A 63 3.27 -6.64 -3.72
CA GLY A 63 4.04 -6.59 -2.48
C GLY A 63 5.29 -5.69 -2.59
N GLY A 64 6.00 -5.56 -1.48
CA GLY A 64 7.16 -4.65 -1.36
C GLY A 64 7.24 -3.96 -0.01
N THR A 65 8.35 -3.28 0.27
CA THR A 65 8.45 -2.42 1.47
C THR A 65 7.74 -1.10 1.19
N ASN A 66 8.27 -0.30 0.27
CA ASN A 66 7.73 1.00 -0.13
C ASN A 66 7.16 0.96 -1.57
N GLY A 67 6.26 1.89 -1.91
CA GLY A 67 5.78 2.05 -3.30
C GLY A 67 4.74 1.05 -3.78
N LYS A 68 4.27 0.14 -2.91
CA LYS A 68 3.19 -0.83 -3.19
C LYS A 68 1.92 -0.14 -3.70
N GLY A 69 1.29 0.70 -2.87
CA GLY A 69 0.09 1.45 -3.24
C GLY A 69 0.26 2.30 -4.50
N SER A 70 1.39 2.99 -4.69
CA SER A 70 1.66 3.74 -5.93
C SER A 70 1.69 2.82 -7.16
N THR A 71 2.40 1.70 -7.06
CA THR A 71 2.51 0.72 -8.16
C THR A 71 1.17 0.08 -8.48
N ALA A 72 0.40 -0.29 -7.46
CA ALA A 72 -0.96 -0.80 -7.60
C ALA A 72 -1.89 0.22 -8.25
N THR A 73 -1.81 1.48 -7.84
CA THR A 73 -2.61 2.59 -8.40
C THR A 73 -2.27 2.85 -9.86
N PHE A 74 -0.98 2.91 -10.22
CA PHE A 74 -0.56 3.03 -11.62
C PHE A 74 -1.04 1.86 -12.47
N ALA A 75 -0.89 0.62 -12.00
CA ALA A 75 -1.35 -0.56 -12.73
C ALA A 75 -2.88 -0.53 -12.93
N ALA A 76 -3.64 -0.19 -11.88
CA ALA A 76 -5.10 -0.11 -11.97
C ALA A 76 -5.56 1.01 -12.92
N SER A 77 -4.92 2.17 -12.84
CA SER A 77 -5.20 3.31 -13.73
C SER A 77 -4.93 2.96 -15.20
N ILE A 78 -3.83 2.28 -15.51
CA ILE A 78 -3.52 1.81 -16.87
C ILE A 78 -4.58 0.83 -17.40
N LEU A 79 -5.02 -0.13 -16.57
CA LEU A 79 -6.04 -1.09 -16.96
C LEU A 79 -7.40 -0.41 -17.19
N GLN A 80 -7.75 0.57 -16.36
CA GLN A 80 -8.94 1.40 -16.55
C GLN A 80 -8.90 2.18 -17.87
N GLU A 81 -7.79 2.84 -18.19
CA GLU A 81 -7.61 3.57 -19.46
C GLU A 81 -7.60 2.63 -20.68
N ALA A 82 -7.27 1.37 -20.47
CA ALA A 82 -7.38 0.32 -21.49
C ALA A 82 -8.81 -0.23 -21.66
N GLY A 83 -9.79 0.27 -20.88
CA GLY A 83 -11.19 -0.09 -20.97
C GLY A 83 -11.61 -1.28 -20.10
N PHE A 84 -10.73 -1.80 -19.25
CA PHE A 84 -11.06 -2.90 -18.35
C PHE A 84 -11.76 -2.41 -17.08
N ARG A 85 -12.78 -3.16 -16.65
CA ARG A 85 -13.38 -2.98 -15.33
C ARG A 85 -12.38 -3.45 -14.27
N THR A 86 -11.75 -2.52 -13.57
CA THR A 86 -10.60 -2.81 -12.73
C THR A 86 -10.92 -2.57 -11.27
N GLY A 87 -10.79 -3.60 -10.44
CA GLY A 87 -10.80 -3.51 -8.98
C GLY A 87 -9.43 -3.12 -8.44
N LEU A 88 -9.39 -2.23 -7.46
CA LEU A 88 -8.17 -1.82 -6.76
C LEU A 88 -8.37 -1.98 -5.25
N TYR A 89 -7.51 -2.79 -4.63
CA TYR A 89 -7.45 -2.97 -3.18
C TYR A 89 -6.17 -2.35 -2.62
N LEU A 90 -6.29 -1.41 -1.67
CA LEU A 90 -5.18 -0.65 -1.08
C LEU A 90 -5.10 -0.79 0.44
N SER A 91 -3.93 -0.52 1.00
CA SER A 91 -3.77 -0.34 2.45
C SER A 91 -2.53 0.50 2.82
N PRO A 92 -2.59 1.37 3.84
CA PRO A 92 -3.78 1.79 4.59
C PRO A 92 -4.68 2.74 3.77
N TYR A 93 -5.63 3.42 4.44
CA TYR A 93 -6.37 4.55 3.86
C TYR A 93 -5.87 5.86 4.50
N VAL A 94 -6.16 7.00 3.87
CA VAL A 94 -5.83 8.34 4.39
C VAL A 94 -7.04 8.93 5.12
N ARG A 95 -8.17 9.15 4.45
CA ARG A 95 -9.33 9.88 5.01
C ARG A 95 -10.56 9.01 5.16
N ASP A 96 -10.84 8.18 4.16
CA ASP A 96 -12.03 7.33 4.09
C ASP A 96 -11.63 5.85 3.95
N LEU A 97 -12.14 4.98 4.82
CA LEU A 97 -11.85 3.54 4.75
C LEU A 97 -12.17 2.94 3.36
N ARG A 98 -13.16 3.49 2.65
CA ARG A 98 -13.59 3.03 1.32
C ARG A 98 -12.51 3.26 0.26
N GLU A 99 -11.52 4.12 0.50
CA GLU A 99 -10.30 4.24 -0.33
C GLU A 99 -9.62 2.89 -0.58
N ARG A 100 -9.78 1.95 0.36
CA ARG A 100 -9.24 0.60 0.23
C ARG A 100 -9.90 -0.23 -0.87
N ILE A 101 -11.14 0.03 -1.26
CA ILE A 101 -11.90 -0.82 -2.18
C ILE A 101 -12.50 0.04 -3.27
N GLN A 102 -11.93 -0.02 -4.47
CA GLN A 102 -12.34 0.81 -5.59
C GLN A 102 -12.60 -0.03 -6.85
N ILE A 103 -13.51 0.45 -7.70
CA ILE A 103 -13.65 -0.04 -9.09
C ILE A 103 -13.57 1.16 -10.02
N ASN A 104 -12.64 1.12 -10.99
CA ASN A 104 -12.39 2.22 -11.94
C ASN A 104 -12.21 3.58 -11.24
N GLY A 105 -11.41 3.62 -10.18
CA GLY A 105 -11.14 4.82 -9.38
C GLY A 105 -12.31 5.31 -8.53
N ARG A 106 -13.45 4.62 -8.53
CA ARG A 106 -14.60 4.96 -7.68
C ARG A 106 -14.60 4.11 -6.42
N LEU A 107 -14.67 4.77 -5.26
CA LEU A 107 -14.82 4.10 -3.97
C LEU A 107 -16.10 3.28 -3.93
N ILE A 108 -16.09 2.14 -3.24
CA ILE A 108 -17.31 1.38 -2.91
C ILE A 108 -18.37 2.29 -2.25
N GLY A 109 -19.65 2.06 -2.54
CA GLY A 109 -20.74 2.77 -1.88
C GLY A 109 -20.80 2.50 -0.37
N ARG A 110 -21.29 3.46 0.43
CA ARG A 110 -21.43 3.26 1.88
C ARG A 110 -22.38 2.11 2.21
N ASP A 111 -23.50 2.03 1.50
CA ASP A 111 -24.50 0.98 1.68
C ASP A 111 -23.98 -0.37 1.19
N GLU A 112 -23.31 -0.42 0.03
CA GLU A 112 -22.69 -1.64 -0.49
C GLU A 112 -21.62 -2.18 0.46
N PHE A 113 -20.79 -1.30 1.04
CA PHE A 113 -19.82 -1.68 2.04
C PHE A 113 -20.51 -2.25 3.29
N ALA A 114 -21.54 -1.58 3.79
CA ALA A 114 -22.27 -2.03 4.98
C ALA A 114 -23.00 -3.36 4.75
N ASP A 115 -23.54 -3.58 3.56
CA ASP A 115 -24.13 -4.86 3.15
C ASP A 115 -23.09 -5.99 3.22
N LEU A 116 -21.91 -5.79 2.65
CA LEU A 116 -20.83 -6.78 2.71
C LEU A 116 -20.39 -7.08 4.15
N ILE A 117 -20.24 -6.06 4.99
CA ILE A 117 -19.85 -6.28 6.39
C ILE A 117 -20.95 -7.00 7.16
N SER A 118 -22.22 -6.68 6.92
CA SER A 118 -23.36 -7.37 7.52
C SER A 118 -23.39 -8.86 7.18
N GLU A 119 -23.00 -9.21 5.95
CA GLU A 119 -22.91 -10.61 5.52
C GLU A 119 -21.70 -11.33 6.12
N ILE A 120 -20.54 -10.67 6.19
CA ILE A 120 -19.28 -11.27 6.68
C ILE A 120 -19.29 -11.45 8.19
N GLN A 121 -19.82 -10.48 8.93
CA GLN A 121 -19.78 -10.43 10.40
C GLN A 121 -20.18 -11.75 11.08
N PRO A 122 -21.37 -12.34 10.84
CA PRO A 122 -21.77 -13.56 11.57
C PRO A 122 -20.82 -14.73 11.32
N ILE A 123 -20.27 -14.87 10.12
CA ILE A 123 -19.32 -15.94 9.78
C ILE A 123 -17.96 -15.66 10.43
N ALA A 124 -17.51 -14.39 10.41
CA ALA A 124 -16.27 -14.00 11.07
C ALA A 124 -16.34 -14.21 12.59
N ASP A 125 -17.49 -13.95 13.21
CA ASP A 125 -17.71 -14.17 14.64
C ASP A 125 -17.73 -15.67 14.99
N ASP A 126 -18.37 -16.50 14.16
CA ASP A 126 -18.36 -17.96 14.32
C ASP A 126 -16.94 -18.55 14.18
N ILE A 127 -16.17 -18.09 13.19
CA ILE A 127 -14.76 -18.47 13.03
C ILE A 127 -13.94 -18.00 14.24
N SER A 128 -14.19 -16.79 14.73
CA SER A 128 -13.49 -16.23 15.89
C SER A 128 -13.73 -17.02 17.17
N ALA A 129 -14.90 -17.66 17.29
CA ALA A 129 -15.25 -18.54 18.40
C ALA A 129 -14.72 -19.98 18.26
N SER A 130 -14.11 -20.32 17.11
CA SER A 130 -13.51 -21.63 16.85
C SER A 130 -12.04 -21.71 17.31
N GLU A 131 -11.43 -22.88 17.12
CA GLU A 131 -10.01 -23.12 17.36
C GLU A 131 -9.06 -22.28 16.49
N LEU A 132 -9.55 -21.68 15.40
CA LEU A 132 -8.78 -20.78 14.53
C LEU A 132 -8.47 -19.42 15.19
N GLY A 133 -9.18 -19.09 16.27
CA GLY A 133 -9.05 -17.84 16.98
C GLY A 133 -9.60 -16.63 16.22
N PRO A 134 -9.40 -15.41 16.77
CA PRO A 134 -10.10 -14.22 16.30
C PRO A 134 -9.72 -13.84 14.87
N VAL A 135 -10.74 -13.61 14.05
CA VAL A 135 -10.60 -12.97 12.74
C VAL A 135 -10.17 -11.52 12.92
N THR A 136 -9.18 -11.10 12.14
CA THR A 136 -8.65 -9.74 12.19
C THR A 136 -9.46 -8.78 11.33
N GLU A 137 -9.36 -7.49 11.66
CA GLU A 137 -9.94 -6.42 10.85
C GLU A 137 -9.50 -6.48 9.38
N PHE A 138 -8.22 -6.78 9.14
CA PHE A 138 -7.65 -6.86 7.79
C PHE A 138 -8.22 -8.04 6.99
N GLU A 139 -8.46 -9.19 7.62
CA GLU A 139 -9.07 -10.35 6.97
C GLU A 139 -10.53 -10.05 6.55
N VAL A 140 -11.33 -9.38 7.40
CA VAL A 140 -12.69 -8.96 7.06
C VAL A 140 -12.70 -7.98 5.88
N LYS A 141 -11.84 -6.95 5.90
CA LYS A 141 -11.74 -5.96 4.80
C LYS A 141 -11.29 -6.61 3.49
N THR A 142 -10.34 -7.54 3.56
CA THR A 142 -9.88 -8.28 2.38
C THR A 142 -10.98 -9.17 1.80
N MET A 143 -11.74 -9.84 2.67
CA MET A 143 -12.90 -10.63 2.26
C MET A 143 -13.99 -9.77 1.59
N ALA A 144 -14.26 -8.58 2.12
CA ALA A 144 -15.19 -7.62 1.52
C ALA A 144 -14.73 -7.19 0.12
N ALA A 145 -13.43 -6.93 -0.07
CA ALA A 145 -12.88 -6.62 -1.39
C ALA A 145 -13.07 -7.77 -2.38
N TYR A 146 -12.79 -9.03 -1.99
CA TYR A 146 -13.01 -10.19 -2.85
C TYR A 146 -14.47 -10.37 -3.25
N LEU A 147 -15.39 -10.26 -2.29
CA LEU A 147 -16.83 -10.34 -2.57
C LEU A 147 -17.28 -9.23 -3.52
N TYR A 148 -16.87 -8.00 -3.24
CA TYR A 148 -17.22 -6.86 -4.07
C TYR A 148 -16.73 -7.03 -5.51
N PHE A 149 -15.44 -7.34 -5.70
CA PHE A 149 -14.85 -7.51 -7.02
C PHE A 149 -15.46 -8.69 -7.79
N ALA A 150 -15.71 -9.81 -7.13
CA ALA A 150 -16.33 -10.98 -7.77
C ALA A 150 -17.78 -10.70 -8.19
N ARG A 151 -18.59 -10.08 -7.31
CA ARG A 151 -19.98 -9.72 -7.61
C ARG A 151 -20.09 -8.67 -8.71
N GLN A 152 -19.15 -7.74 -8.72
CA GLN A 152 -19.05 -6.71 -9.75
C GLN A 152 -18.34 -7.21 -11.02
N GLN A 153 -17.94 -8.48 -11.08
CA GLN A 153 -17.33 -9.10 -12.27
C GLN A 153 -16.21 -8.24 -12.86
N VAL A 154 -15.27 -7.80 -12.02
CA VAL A 154 -14.12 -7.04 -12.51
C VAL A 154 -13.29 -7.88 -13.47
N ASP A 155 -12.81 -7.26 -14.53
CA ASP A 155 -11.89 -7.88 -15.49
C ASP A 155 -10.55 -8.19 -14.83
N PHE A 156 -10.03 -7.27 -14.03
CA PHE A 156 -8.78 -7.42 -13.29
C PHE A 156 -8.94 -6.87 -11.87
N ALA A 157 -8.26 -7.51 -10.92
CA ALA A 157 -8.13 -7.00 -9.56
C ALA A 157 -6.66 -6.75 -9.25
N VAL A 158 -6.31 -5.51 -8.91
CA VAL A 158 -4.98 -5.13 -8.45
C VAL A 158 -5.01 -5.07 -6.94
N LEU A 159 -4.27 -5.96 -6.28
CA LEU A 159 -4.31 -6.14 -4.83
C LEU A 159 -2.97 -5.72 -4.22
N GLU A 160 -2.99 -4.70 -3.36
CA GLU A 160 -1.85 -4.38 -2.49
C GLU A 160 -1.80 -5.34 -1.30
N VAL A 161 -0.62 -5.93 -1.08
CA VAL A 161 -0.30 -6.68 0.15
C VAL A 161 -0.29 -5.73 1.34
N GLY A 162 -0.94 -6.12 2.44
CA GLY A 162 -0.92 -5.36 3.68
C GLY A 162 0.47 -5.33 4.31
N MET A 163 0.99 -6.50 4.69
CA MET A 163 2.30 -6.63 5.32
C MET A 163 2.96 -7.98 4.99
N GLY A 164 4.27 -7.97 4.79
CA GLY A 164 5.02 -9.18 4.43
C GLY A 164 4.61 -9.66 3.04
N GLY A 165 3.87 -10.77 2.98
CA GLY A 165 3.36 -11.38 1.75
C GLY A 165 2.86 -12.80 2.00
N ARG A 166 3.75 -13.68 2.45
CA ARG A 166 3.49 -15.12 2.65
C ARG A 166 2.22 -15.42 3.46
N PHE A 167 2.01 -14.72 4.55
CA PHE A 167 0.86 -14.88 5.46
C PHE A 167 -0.09 -13.69 5.46
N ASP A 168 -0.02 -12.85 4.44
CA ASP A 168 -0.95 -11.73 4.29
C ASP A 168 -2.34 -12.25 3.84
N ALA A 169 -3.42 -11.64 4.32
CA ALA A 169 -4.78 -12.06 3.97
C ALA A 169 -5.04 -12.02 2.45
N THR A 170 -4.31 -11.17 1.72
CA THR A 170 -4.40 -11.10 0.26
C THR A 170 -3.79 -12.31 -0.45
N ASN A 171 -3.00 -13.14 0.23
CA ASN A 171 -2.17 -14.19 -0.38
C ASN A 171 -2.86 -15.55 -0.59
N ILE A 172 -4.19 -15.58 -0.49
CA ILE A 172 -5.00 -16.76 -0.89
C ILE A 172 -5.33 -16.78 -2.39
N VAL A 173 -4.93 -15.75 -3.14
CA VAL A 173 -5.09 -15.65 -4.59
C VAL A 173 -4.00 -16.40 -5.36
N GLU A 174 -4.32 -16.71 -6.61
CA GLU A 174 -3.36 -17.19 -7.61
C GLU A 174 -3.16 -16.08 -8.66
N PRO A 175 -2.13 -15.22 -8.53
CA PRO A 175 -1.99 -14.06 -9.37
C PRO A 175 -1.46 -14.41 -10.76
N MET A 176 -1.89 -13.65 -11.76
CA MET A 176 -1.28 -13.63 -13.09
C MET A 176 0.10 -12.99 -13.03
N VAL A 177 0.23 -11.90 -12.26
CA VAL A 177 1.49 -11.20 -12.05
C VAL A 177 1.68 -10.92 -10.56
N ALA A 178 2.72 -11.50 -9.98
CA ALA A 178 3.24 -11.11 -8.68
C ALA A 178 4.24 -9.97 -8.86
N VAL A 179 4.08 -8.89 -8.09
CA VAL A 179 4.94 -7.70 -8.15
C VAL A 179 5.62 -7.50 -6.80
N ILE A 180 6.95 -7.37 -6.79
CA ILE A 180 7.71 -6.98 -5.59
C ILE A 180 8.46 -5.68 -5.89
N THR A 181 7.94 -4.55 -5.38
CA THR A 181 8.47 -3.22 -5.71
C THR A 181 9.92 -3.06 -5.26
N ASN A 182 10.18 -3.17 -3.96
CA ASN A 182 11.50 -3.13 -3.35
C ASN A 182 11.51 -3.92 -2.04
N VAL A 183 12.71 -4.08 -1.46
CA VAL A 183 12.93 -4.67 -0.15
C VAL A 183 13.83 -3.74 0.64
N GLY A 184 13.30 -3.21 1.73
CA GLY A 184 13.99 -2.39 2.72
C GLY A 184 13.61 -2.82 4.13
N LEU A 185 14.34 -2.34 5.13
CA LEU A 185 14.11 -2.67 6.53
C LEU A 185 12.82 -1.98 7.01
N ASP A 186 11.81 -2.78 7.33
CA ASP A 186 10.51 -2.34 7.82
C ASP A 186 9.81 -3.48 8.55
N HIS A 187 9.07 -3.19 9.61
CA HIS A 187 8.45 -4.20 10.49
C HIS A 187 9.43 -5.31 10.93
N THR A 188 10.67 -4.94 11.31
CA THR A 188 11.76 -5.90 11.57
C THR A 188 11.47 -6.83 12.76
N GLU A 189 10.63 -6.38 13.69
CA GLU A 189 10.12 -7.17 14.81
C GLU A 189 9.19 -8.32 14.39
N ARG A 190 8.67 -8.28 13.15
CA ARG A 190 7.72 -9.26 12.60
C ARG A 190 8.25 -10.01 11.40
N LEU A 191 8.92 -9.32 10.48
CA LEU A 191 9.40 -9.87 9.21
C LEU A 191 10.87 -10.32 9.28
N GLY A 192 11.55 -10.02 10.38
CA GLY A 192 12.94 -10.36 10.63
C GLY A 192 13.90 -9.17 10.47
N PRO A 193 15.11 -9.28 11.03
CA PRO A 193 16.03 -8.15 11.15
C PRO A 193 16.82 -7.83 9.87
N THR A 194 16.75 -8.67 8.84
CA THR A 194 17.55 -8.50 7.61
C THR A 194 16.69 -8.36 6.35
N THR A 195 17.26 -7.76 5.30
CA THR A 195 16.62 -7.70 3.98
C THR A 195 16.36 -9.09 3.40
N LYS A 196 17.12 -10.13 3.79
CA LYS A 196 16.88 -11.52 3.36
C LYS A 196 15.61 -12.08 4.00
N ASP A 197 15.41 -11.85 5.29
CA ASP A 197 14.22 -12.33 6.02
C ASP A 197 12.96 -11.66 5.44
N ILE A 198 13.05 -10.34 5.25
CA ILE A 198 11.97 -9.54 4.66
C ILE A 198 11.68 -9.97 3.21
N ALA A 199 12.73 -10.25 2.42
CA ALA A 199 12.57 -10.76 1.06
C ALA A 199 11.90 -12.13 1.03
N PHE A 200 12.21 -13.01 1.98
CA PHE A 200 11.60 -14.33 2.09
C PHE A 200 10.09 -14.24 2.36
N GLU A 201 9.68 -13.37 3.29
CA GLU A 201 8.27 -13.12 3.55
C GLU A 201 7.54 -12.54 2.32
N LYS A 202 8.15 -11.56 1.64
CA LYS A 202 7.56 -10.94 0.44
C LYS A 202 7.49 -11.90 -0.74
N ALA A 203 8.49 -12.76 -0.91
CA ALA A 203 8.54 -13.75 -1.98
C ALA A 203 7.42 -14.81 -1.88
N GLY A 204 6.74 -14.92 -0.73
CA GLY A 204 5.60 -15.80 -0.54
C GLY A 204 4.35 -15.48 -1.38
N ILE A 205 4.32 -14.33 -2.07
CA ILE A 205 3.27 -14.01 -3.07
C ILE A 205 3.55 -14.60 -4.45
N ILE A 206 4.76 -15.12 -4.68
CA ILE A 206 5.11 -15.79 -5.92
C ILE A 206 4.49 -17.19 -5.87
N LYS A 207 3.64 -17.49 -6.86
CA LYS A 207 2.92 -18.76 -6.99
C LYS A 207 3.38 -19.52 -8.23
N GLN A 208 3.02 -20.79 -8.30
CA GLN A 208 3.46 -21.69 -9.35
C GLN A 208 3.11 -21.15 -10.76
N GLY A 209 4.12 -21.00 -11.61
CA GLY A 209 3.97 -20.61 -13.02
C GLY A 209 3.52 -19.16 -13.28
N THR A 210 3.47 -18.32 -12.24
CA THR A 210 3.11 -16.89 -12.37
C THR A 210 4.20 -16.07 -13.07
N MET A 211 3.88 -14.84 -13.48
CA MET A 211 4.90 -13.83 -13.81
C MET A 211 5.36 -13.12 -12.56
N LEU A 212 6.68 -12.99 -12.36
CA LEU A 212 7.26 -12.10 -11.35
C LEU A 212 7.78 -10.82 -12.01
N VAL A 213 7.33 -9.67 -11.54
CA VAL A 213 7.94 -8.36 -11.85
C VAL A 213 8.52 -7.76 -10.58
N THR A 214 9.78 -7.33 -10.61
CA THR A 214 10.41 -6.73 -9.43
C THR A 214 11.37 -5.59 -9.73
N ALA A 215 11.42 -4.57 -8.87
CA ALA A 215 12.45 -3.53 -8.88
C ALA A 215 13.43 -3.63 -7.70
N VAL A 216 13.53 -4.82 -7.07
CA VAL A 216 14.49 -5.07 -6.00
C VAL A 216 15.91 -4.97 -6.54
N ASP A 217 16.68 -4.06 -5.95
CA ASP A 217 18.07 -3.81 -6.28
C ASP A 217 19.04 -4.38 -5.24
N ASP A 218 18.65 -4.47 -3.96
CA ASP A 218 19.42 -5.15 -2.91
C ASP A 218 19.78 -6.59 -3.31
N GLU A 219 21.08 -6.89 -3.37
CA GLU A 219 21.58 -8.15 -3.92
C GLU A 219 21.23 -9.37 -3.03
N PRO A 220 21.38 -9.30 -1.68
CA PRO A 220 20.86 -10.33 -0.78
C PRO A 220 19.37 -10.63 -0.97
N ALA A 221 18.52 -9.60 -1.00
CA ALA A 221 17.08 -9.76 -1.19
C ALA A 221 16.74 -10.31 -2.58
N TRP A 222 17.41 -9.81 -3.63
CA TRP A 222 17.23 -10.26 -5.00
C TRP A 222 17.46 -11.77 -5.13
N ARG A 223 18.52 -12.30 -4.51
CA ARG A 223 18.82 -13.74 -4.57
C ARG A 223 17.72 -14.59 -3.94
N VAL A 224 17.14 -14.15 -2.82
CA VAL A 224 16.03 -14.85 -2.17
C VAL A 224 14.81 -14.89 -3.09
N ILE A 225 14.45 -13.74 -3.66
CA ILE A 225 13.31 -13.60 -4.59
C ILE A 225 13.50 -14.45 -5.85
N LEU A 226 14.70 -14.41 -6.45
CA LEU A 226 15.01 -15.18 -7.65
C LEU A 226 14.99 -16.68 -7.38
N ASN A 227 15.51 -17.14 -6.24
CA ASN A 227 15.46 -18.55 -5.87
C ASN A 227 14.01 -19.02 -5.70
N ARG A 228 13.17 -18.23 -5.02
CA ARG A 228 11.75 -18.55 -4.89
C ARG A 228 11.05 -18.59 -6.24
N ALA A 229 11.31 -17.63 -7.12
CA ALA A 229 10.74 -17.63 -8.47
C ALA A 229 11.12 -18.89 -9.26
N ARG A 230 12.37 -19.36 -9.14
CA ARG A 230 12.82 -20.61 -9.77
C ARG A 230 12.13 -21.84 -9.19
N GLU A 231 11.97 -21.92 -7.87
CA GLU A 231 11.23 -22.99 -7.20
C GLU A 231 9.79 -23.09 -7.69
N GLU A 232 9.15 -21.94 -7.90
CA GLU A 232 7.77 -21.85 -8.38
C GLU A 232 7.65 -21.93 -9.92
N GLY A 233 8.77 -21.99 -10.65
CA GLY A 233 8.77 -21.95 -12.12
C GLY A 233 8.21 -20.65 -12.71
N ALA A 234 8.32 -19.54 -11.98
CA ALA A 234 7.88 -18.22 -12.41
C ALA A 234 8.88 -17.57 -13.37
N GLU A 235 8.38 -16.93 -14.43
CA GLU A 235 9.20 -16.11 -15.33
C GLU A 235 9.46 -14.75 -14.67
N VAL A 236 10.71 -14.29 -14.69
CA VAL A 236 11.17 -13.15 -13.89
C VAL A 236 11.58 -11.97 -14.75
N TRP A 237 10.90 -10.85 -14.57
CA TRP A 237 11.24 -9.56 -15.15
C TRP A 237 11.75 -8.61 -14.07
N ARG A 238 12.95 -8.07 -14.25
CA ARG A 238 13.57 -7.14 -13.29
C ARG A 238 13.66 -5.74 -13.88
N VAL A 239 13.08 -4.77 -13.17
CA VAL A 239 13.10 -3.35 -13.48
C VAL A 239 14.26 -2.69 -12.74
N MET A 240 15.12 -1.96 -13.45
CA MET A 240 16.31 -1.34 -12.88
C MET A 240 16.51 0.08 -13.41
N LYS A 241 17.14 0.96 -12.60
CA LYS A 241 17.62 2.25 -13.10
C LYS A 241 18.74 2.00 -14.13
N SER A 242 18.79 2.75 -15.22
CA SER A 242 19.76 2.56 -16.30
C SER A 242 21.21 2.68 -15.85
N THR A 243 21.48 3.49 -14.83
CA THR A 243 22.80 3.67 -14.20
C THR A 243 23.20 2.54 -13.26
N ALA A 244 22.28 1.64 -12.90
CA ALA A 244 22.58 0.51 -12.02
C ALA A 244 23.47 -0.51 -12.77
N ARG A 245 24.77 -0.49 -12.46
CA ARG A 245 25.73 -1.52 -12.82
C ARG A 245 25.98 -2.41 -11.60
N LYS A 246 25.56 -3.68 -11.65
CA LYS A 246 25.93 -4.70 -10.67
C LYS A 246 26.53 -5.92 -11.37
N PRO A 247 27.83 -5.88 -11.73
CA PRO A 247 28.53 -7.04 -12.29
C PRO A 247 28.36 -8.24 -11.36
N GLY A 248 28.02 -9.41 -11.90
CA GLY A 248 27.91 -10.65 -11.12
C GLY A 248 26.57 -10.89 -10.39
N SER A 249 25.58 -10.01 -10.53
CA SER A 249 24.21 -10.29 -10.07
C SER A 249 23.55 -11.36 -10.97
N PRO A 250 22.86 -12.37 -10.41
CA PRO A 250 22.12 -13.34 -11.21
C PRO A 250 21.13 -12.66 -12.16
N SER A 251 21.07 -13.12 -13.42
CA SER A 251 20.17 -12.55 -14.43
C SER A 251 18.72 -13.00 -14.22
N ALA A 252 17.81 -12.04 -14.38
CA ALA A 252 16.39 -12.30 -14.65
C ALA A 252 16.19 -12.72 -16.12
N ASP A 253 15.02 -13.27 -16.46
CA ASP A 253 14.67 -13.66 -17.83
C ASP A 253 14.57 -12.44 -18.76
N LEU A 254 14.02 -11.33 -18.23
CA LEU A 254 14.04 -10.02 -18.90
C LEU A 254 14.50 -8.92 -17.94
N GLN A 255 15.34 -8.02 -18.45
CA GLN A 255 15.73 -6.79 -17.76
C GLN A 255 15.13 -5.58 -18.46
N LEU A 256 14.29 -4.84 -17.73
CA LEU A 256 13.76 -3.55 -18.15
C LEU A 256 14.54 -2.45 -17.44
N ARG A 257 14.97 -1.43 -18.18
CA ARG A 257 15.74 -0.30 -17.67
C ARG A 257 14.96 0.99 -17.81
N TYR A 258 14.81 1.72 -16.71
CA TYR A 258 14.22 3.05 -16.74
C TYR A 258 15.28 4.14 -16.60
N THR A 259 15.03 5.30 -17.19
CA THR A 259 15.85 6.52 -17.06
C THR A 259 14.96 7.70 -16.72
N SER A 260 15.30 8.43 -15.65
CA SER A 260 14.61 9.64 -15.22
C SER A 260 15.19 10.88 -15.90
N LYS A 261 14.35 11.82 -16.32
CA LYS A 261 14.72 13.14 -16.83
C LYS A 261 13.64 14.16 -16.46
N GLY A 262 13.93 15.02 -15.47
CA GLY A 262 12.95 15.94 -14.90
C GLY A 262 11.72 15.18 -14.39
N GLU A 263 10.53 15.67 -14.71
CA GLU A 263 9.24 15.06 -14.36
C GLU A 263 8.87 13.82 -15.20
N THR A 264 9.78 13.32 -16.03
CA THR A 264 9.50 12.19 -16.94
C THR A 264 10.47 11.04 -16.77
N PHE A 265 10.04 9.84 -17.17
CA PHE A 265 10.91 8.69 -17.30
C PHE A 265 10.70 7.97 -18.64
N SER A 266 11.69 7.21 -19.07
CA SER A 266 11.59 6.31 -20.22
C SER A 266 11.91 4.89 -19.79
N LEU A 267 11.21 3.89 -20.32
CA LEU A 267 11.41 2.47 -20.03
C LEU A 267 11.82 1.73 -21.31
N GLN A 268 12.84 0.87 -21.23
CA GLN A 268 13.30 0.06 -22.36
C GLN A 268 13.79 -1.33 -21.93
N GLY A 269 13.61 -2.35 -22.76
CA GLY A 269 14.17 -3.69 -22.55
C GLY A 269 13.43 -4.75 -23.37
N GLY A 270 14.16 -5.71 -23.92
CA GLY A 270 13.61 -6.62 -24.94
C GLY A 270 13.10 -5.81 -26.13
N ASP A 271 11.86 -6.08 -26.55
CA ASP A 271 11.18 -5.36 -27.64
C ASP A 271 10.42 -4.11 -27.15
N PHE A 272 10.45 -3.81 -25.86
CA PHE A 272 9.70 -2.69 -25.29
C PHE A 272 10.53 -1.42 -25.27
N ARG A 273 9.94 -0.32 -25.74
CA ARG A 273 10.51 1.03 -25.63
C ARG A 273 9.39 2.06 -25.54
N ILE A 274 9.23 2.66 -24.36
CA ILE A 274 8.25 3.72 -24.12
C ILE A 274 9.00 4.93 -23.55
N ALA A 275 9.03 6.02 -24.31
CA ALA A 275 9.77 7.23 -23.95
C ALA A 275 8.88 8.30 -23.30
N ASN A 276 9.46 9.09 -22.39
CA ASN A 276 8.86 10.31 -21.83
C ASN A 276 7.46 10.09 -21.21
N LEU A 277 7.31 9.04 -20.39
CA LEU A 277 6.15 8.87 -19.51
C LEU A 277 6.22 9.91 -18.39
N LYS A 278 5.11 10.59 -18.13
CA LYS A 278 4.98 11.61 -17.08
C LYS A 278 4.01 11.08 -16.00
N PRO A 279 4.51 10.57 -14.86
CA PRO A 279 3.63 10.16 -13.77
C PRO A 279 2.91 11.36 -13.16
N SER A 280 1.65 11.18 -12.78
CA SER A 280 0.87 12.14 -12.00
C SER A 280 1.34 12.28 -10.55
N LEU A 281 1.81 11.17 -9.97
CA LEU A 281 2.31 11.17 -8.60
C LEU A 281 3.71 11.78 -8.55
N LYS A 282 3.89 12.70 -7.60
CA LYS A 282 5.15 13.41 -7.33
C LYS A 282 6.17 12.52 -6.62
N GLY A 283 7.43 12.80 -6.87
CA GLY A 283 8.62 12.24 -6.26
C GLY A 283 9.47 11.44 -7.28
N PRO A 284 10.81 11.58 -7.26
CA PRO A 284 11.70 10.85 -8.19
C PRO A 284 11.58 9.32 -8.05
N PHE A 285 11.22 8.83 -6.86
CA PHE A 285 10.95 7.41 -6.61
C PHE A 285 9.69 6.89 -7.32
N GLN A 286 8.75 7.77 -7.71
CA GLN A 286 7.57 7.34 -8.48
C GLN A 286 7.94 6.88 -9.88
N HIS A 287 9.08 7.30 -10.44
CA HIS A 287 9.55 6.77 -11.72
C HIS A 287 9.84 5.27 -11.64
N ALA A 288 10.39 4.80 -10.51
CA ALA A 288 10.60 3.38 -10.28
C ALA A 288 9.26 2.65 -10.11
N ASN A 289 8.35 3.19 -9.28
CA ASN A 289 7.03 2.60 -9.06
C ASN A 289 6.21 2.51 -10.36
N ALA A 290 6.20 3.59 -11.16
CA ALA A 290 5.55 3.65 -12.46
C ALA A 290 6.20 2.69 -13.45
N ALA A 291 7.53 2.63 -13.53
CA ALA A 291 8.23 1.67 -14.37
C ALA A 291 7.90 0.21 -14.01
N THR A 292 7.80 -0.09 -12.71
CA THR A 292 7.37 -1.41 -12.21
C THR A 292 5.92 -1.72 -12.56
N ALA A 293 5.02 -0.74 -12.44
CA ALA A 293 3.63 -0.90 -12.86
C ALA A 293 3.53 -1.15 -14.38
N VAL A 294 4.23 -0.37 -15.19
CA VAL A 294 4.28 -0.58 -16.65
C VAL A 294 4.83 -1.96 -16.99
N ALA A 295 5.88 -2.41 -16.31
CA ALA A 295 6.41 -3.76 -16.49
C ALA A 295 5.39 -4.86 -16.14
N ALA A 296 4.63 -4.69 -15.04
CA ALA A 296 3.55 -5.60 -14.67
C ALA A 296 2.43 -5.65 -15.72
N ILE A 297 2.07 -4.50 -16.28
CA ILE A 297 1.10 -4.41 -17.37
C ILE A 297 1.61 -5.08 -18.64
N LEU A 298 2.87 -4.84 -19.03
CA LEU A 298 3.46 -5.47 -20.21
C LEU A 298 3.58 -7.00 -20.05
N ALA A 299 3.78 -7.50 -18.83
CA ALA A 299 3.83 -8.92 -18.52
C ALA A 299 2.48 -9.64 -18.75
N LEU A 300 1.35 -8.90 -18.72
CA LEU A 300 0.02 -9.46 -19.01
C LEU A 300 -0.10 -10.03 -20.44
N ARG A 301 0.81 -9.66 -21.36
CA ARG A 301 0.85 -10.25 -22.71
C ARG A 301 0.99 -11.78 -22.69
N ARG A 302 1.61 -12.35 -21.65
CA ARG A 302 1.72 -13.82 -21.46
C ARG A 302 0.35 -14.48 -21.32
N TYR A 303 -0.64 -13.70 -20.91
CA TYR A 303 -2.02 -14.12 -20.71
C TYR A 303 -2.96 -13.50 -21.75
N GLU A 304 -2.42 -13.19 -22.94
CA GLU A 304 -3.17 -12.65 -24.09
C GLU A 304 -3.86 -11.30 -23.84
N ALA A 305 -3.49 -10.60 -22.78
CA ALA A 305 -3.96 -9.26 -22.48
C ALA A 305 -2.93 -8.22 -22.94
N TYR A 306 -3.22 -7.58 -24.09
CA TYR A 306 -2.36 -6.59 -24.72
C TYR A 306 -2.86 -5.18 -24.43
N ILE A 307 -2.07 -4.40 -23.68
CA ILE A 307 -2.39 -3.01 -23.36
C ILE A 307 -1.62 -2.07 -24.28
N SER A 308 -2.35 -1.14 -24.90
CA SER A 308 -1.76 -0.19 -25.85
C SER A 308 -0.88 0.85 -25.14
N GLU A 309 0.16 1.33 -25.82
CA GLU A 309 1.00 2.42 -25.30
C GLU A 309 0.20 3.70 -24.95
N PRO A 310 -0.81 4.13 -25.74
CA PRO A 310 -1.69 5.23 -25.35
C PRO A 310 -2.38 5.03 -23.99
N ALA A 311 -2.91 3.83 -23.71
CA ALA A 311 -3.53 3.52 -22.42
C ALA A 311 -2.50 3.52 -21.28
N ILE A 312 -1.29 3.01 -21.53
CA ILE A 312 -0.18 3.10 -20.56
C ILE A 312 0.14 4.56 -20.24
N ARG A 313 0.27 5.42 -21.25
CA ARG A 313 0.56 6.85 -21.07
C ARG A 313 -0.53 7.55 -20.28
N ALA A 314 -1.79 7.34 -20.66
CA ALA A 314 -2.94 7.93 -19.96
C ALA A 314 -2.99 7.44 -18.51
N GLY A 315 -2.83 6.14 -18.27
CA GLY A 315 -2.92 5.57 -16.92
C GLY A 315 -1.84 6.09 -15.98
N ILE A 316 -0.61 6.24 -16.49
CA ILE A 316 0.50 6.86 -15.73
C ILE A 316 0.21 8.35 -15.43
N ALA A 317 -0.38 9.08 -16.36
CA ALA A 317 -0.68 10.50 -16.21
C ALA A 317 -1.95 10.81 -15.40
N ASN A 318 -2.86 9.85 -15.24
CA ASN A 318 -4.16 10.03 -14.59
C ASN A 318 -4.26 9.36 -13.21
N ALA A 319 -3.27 8.57 -12.81
CA ALA A 319 -3.29 7.88 -11.52
C ALA A 319 -3.43 8.88 -10.36
N TYR A 320 -4.22 8.55 -9.35
CA TYR A 320 -4.41 9.38 -8.17
C TYR A 320 -4.34 8.52 -6.91
N LEU A 321 -3.51 8.94 -5.95
CA LEU A 321 -3.33 8.26 -4.67
C LEU A 321 -3.20 9.32 -3.57
N PRO A 322 -4.16 9.43 -2.64
CA PRO A 322 -4.10 10.41 -1.57
C PRO A 322 -2.90 10.15 -0.65
N GLY A 323 -2.38 11.22 -0.03
CA GLY A 323 -1.31 11.14 0.97
C GLY A 323 0.07 10.81 0.41
N ARG A 324 0.33 11.09 -0.87
CA ARG A 324 1.62 10.90 -1.54
C ARG A 324 2.09 12.20 -2.18
N LEU A 325 2.88 12.98 -1.44
CA LEU A 325 3.28 14.34 -1.80
C LEU A 325 2.09 15.18 -2.31
N GLU A 326 0.95 15.03 -1.65
CA GLU A 326 -0.31 15.69 -2.02
C GLU A 326 -0.29 17.13 -1.53
N ILE A 327 -0.44 18.08 -2.45
CA ILE A 327 -0.62 19.50 -2.12
C ILE A 327 -2.09 19.69 -1.73
N VAL A 328 -2.34 20.16 -0.51
CA VAL A 328 -3.69 20.35 0.04
C VAL A 328 -4.04 21.83 0.27
N HIS A 329 -3.07 22.73 0.10
CA HIS A 329 -3.25 24.19 0.18
C HIS A 329 -2.10 24.90 -0.55
N ASP A 330 -2.37 26.05 -1.17
CA ASP A 330 -1.42 26.73 -2.06
C ASP A 330 -0.55 27.80 -1.36
N HIS A 331 -1.14 28.66 -0.51
CA HIS A 331 -0.46 29.85 0.05
C HIS A 331 -0.74 30.05 1.56
N PRO A 332 0.11 29.54 2.47
CA PRO A 332 1.37 28.82 2.23
C PRO A 332 1.12 27.46 1.59
N THR A 333 2.12 26.92 0.90
CA THR A 333 1.99 25.58 0.33
C THR A 333 1.97 24.55 1.45
N VAL A 334 0.91 23.74 1.54
CA VAL A 334 0.81 22.64 2.50
C VAL A 334 0.84 21.32 1.75
N VAL A 335 1.82 20.48 2.07
CA VAL A 335 2.04 19.15 1.48
C VAL A 335 1.85 18.08 2.55
N ILE A 336 1.14 17.02 2.21
CA ILE A 336 0.99 15.83 3.06
C ILE A 336 1.64 14.61 2.42
N ASP A 337 2.35 13.81 3.23
CA ASP A 337 2.93 12.54 2.79
C ASP A 337 2.95 11.47 3.89
N GLY A 338 2.56 10.25 3.54
CA GLY A 338 2.50 9.10 4.45
C GLY A 338 3.84 8.39 4.73
N ALA A 339 4.99 9.00 4.46
CA ALA A 339 6.30 8.49 4.87
C ALA A 339 6.34 8.26 6.38
N HIS A 340 6.91 7.11 6.80
CA HIS A 340 6.89 6.69 8.21
C HIS A 340 8.08 5.81 8.63
N ASN A 341 9.03 5.56 7.72
CA ASN A 341 10.27 4.83 7.99
C ASN A 341 11.49 5.62 7.43
N PRO A 342 12.73 5.30 7.85
CA PRO A 342 13.91 6.06 7.44
C PRO A 342 14.11 6.13 5.92
N ASP A 343 13.88 5.04 5.19
CA ASP A 343 14.03 5.01 3.73
C ASP A 343 12.98 5.92 3.05
N ALA A 344 11.74 5.92 3.54
CA ALA A 344 10.68 6.79 3.05
C ALA A 344 10.97 8.26 3.40
N ALA A 345 11.51 8.55 4.58
CA ALA A 345 11.91 9.90 4.98
C ALA A 345 13.02 10.45 4.09
N HIS A 346 14.00 9.62 3.76
CA HIS A 346 15.07 9.98 2.83
C HIS A 346 14.51 10.31 1.44
N ASN A 347 13.64 9.46 0.90
CA ASN A 347 13.00 9.67 -0.40
C ASN A 347 12.10 10.93 -0.40
N LEU A 348 11.41 11.20 0.70
CA LEU A 348 10.60 12.40 0.89
C LEU A 348 11.50 13.65 0.92
N ALA A 349 12.61 13.62 1.66
CA ALA A 349 13.56 14.72 1.72
C ALA A 349 14.12 15.08 0.34
N GLU A 350 14.51 14.09 -0.45
CA GLU A 350 14.96 14.30 -1.84
C GLU A 350 13.86 14.91 -2.71
N ALA A 351 12.62 14.40 -2.61
CA ALA A 351 11.50 14.92 -3.37
C ALA A 351 11.17 16.38 -3.02
N ILE A 352 11.22 16.75 -1.73
CA ILE A 352 11.00 18.13 -1.31
C ILE A 352 12.07 19.06 -1.89
N ARG A 353 13.34 18.64 -1.95
CA ARG A 353 14.43 19.44 -2.53
C ARG A 353 14.29 19.62 -4.04
N GLU A 354 13.84 18.58 -4.75
CA GLU A 354 13.77 18.60 -6.21
C GLU A 354 12.50 19.27 -6.75
N GLU A 355 11.37 19.17 -6.04
CA GLU A 355 10.07 19.59 -6.56
C GLU A 355 9.52 20.90 -6.01
N PHE A 356 10.03 21.38 -4.88
CA PHE A 356 9.47 22.54 -4.21
C PHE A 356 10.53 23.64 -4.06
N GLN A 357 10.13 24.87 -4.40
CA GLN A 357 10.88 26.08 -4.08
C GLN A 357 10.17 26.77 -2.92
N TYR A 358 10.91 27.09 -1.86
CA TYR A 358 10.35 27.68 -0.65
C TYR A 358 11.41 28.48 0.12
N ASP A 359 10.98 29.45 0.91
CA ASP A 359 11.86 30.25 1.78
C ASP A 359 12.23 29.48 3.05
N ARG A 360 11.22 28.93 3.75
CA ARG A 360 11.39 28.08 4.93
C ARG A 360 10.52 26.83 4.84
N LEU A 361 11.03 25.72 5.38
CA LEU A 361 10.26 24.51 5.63
C LEU A 361 9.81 24.48 7.09
N ILE A 362 8.50 24.30 7.32
CA ILE A 362 7.89 24.03 8.61
C ILE A 362 7.40 22.57 8.59
N LEU A 363 7.93 21.74 9.48
CA LEU A 363 7.60 20.32 9.54
C LEU A 363 6.57 20.07 10.64
N VAL A 364 5.38 19.60 10.27
CA VAL A 364 4.41 19.03 11.19
C VAL A 364 4.58 17.52 11.17
N ILE A 365 4.88 16.92 12.32
CA ILE A 365 5.21 15.50 12.38
C ILE A 365 4.47 14.78 13.50
N GLY A 366 3.82 13.67 13.15
CA GLY A 366 3.25 12.72 14.10
C GLY A 366 3.56 11.30 13.64
N MET A 367 4.04 10.46 14.54
CA MET A 367 4.50 9.09 14.24
C MET A 367 3.81 8.06 15.13
N LEU A 368 3.82 6.79 14.72
CA LEU A 368 3.43 5.70 15.59
C LEU A 368 4.59 5.30 16.51
N SER A 369 4.28 4.78 17.71
CA SER A 369 5.27 4.30 18.68
C SER A 369 6.10 3.12 18.16
N THR A 370 5.54 2.36 17.20
CA THR A 370 6.22 1.24 16.53
C THR A 370 7.24 1.65 15.48
N HIS A 371 7.29 2.93 15.08
CA HIS A 371 8.21 3.42 14.07
C HIS A 371 9.48 4.01 14.70
N SER A 372 10.60 3.91 13.97
CA SER A 372 11.86 4.55 14.37
C SER A 372 11.82 6.05 14.07
N ALA A 373 11.53 6.87 15.09
CA ALA A 373 11.48 8.32 14.91
C ALA A 373 12.87 8.93 14.77
N ASP A 374 13.88 8.54 15.56
CA ASP A 374 15.27 9.00 15.37
C ASP A 374 15.75 8.81 13.92
N GLY A 375 15.61 7.60 13.36
CA GLY A 375 16.02 7.30 12.00
C GLY A 375 15.25 8.09 10.95
N PHE A 376 13.97 8.39 11.20
CA PHE A 376 13.12 9.20 10.34
C PHE A 376 13.49 10.69 10.40
N LEU A 377 13.55 11.26 11.62
CA LEU A 377 13.89 12.65 11.89
C LEU A 377 15.25 13.01 11.34
N LYS A 378 16.25 12.13 11.48
CA LYS A 378 17.60 12.33 10.94
C LYS A 378 17.63 12.66 9.43
N GLN A 379 16.65 12.20 8.66
CA GLN A 379 16.59 12.44 7.22
C GLN A 379 15.89 13.77 6.86
N LEU A 380 14.88 14.19 7.64
CA LEU A 380 13.99 15.31 7.31
C LEU A 380 14.17 16.53 8.21
N ALA A 381 14.31 16.34 9.51
CA ALA A 381 14.40 17.41 10.50
C ALA A 381 15.49 18.46 10.20
N PRO A 382 16.69 18.10 9.67
CA PRO A 382 17.70 19.09 9.31
C PRO A 382 17.29 20.08 8.21
N MET A 383 16.25 19.79 7.42
CA MET A 383 15.72 20.71 6.41
C MET A 383 14.73 21.71 6.98
N ALA A 384 14.19 21.45 8.18
CA ALA A 384 13.12 22.23 8.77
C ALA A 384 13.68 23.42 9.58
N SER A 385 13.12 24.59 9.33
CA SER A 385 13.35 25.79 10.16
C SER A 385 12.62 25.74 11.49
N LYS A 386 11.52 24.98 11.55
CA LYS A 386 10.66 24.76 12.71
C LYS A 386 10.02 23.38 12.62
N ILE A 387 9.92 22.70 13.76
CA ILE A 387 9.19 21.43 13.88
C ILE A 387 8.02 21.61 14.85
N ILE A 388 6.84 21.13 14.45
CA ILE A 388 5.67 21.02 15.33
C ILE A 388 5.37 19.54 15.48
N ALA A 389 5.71 18.99 16.63
CA ALA A 389 5.38 17.61 16.96
C ALA A 389 3.91 17.51 17.37
N THR A 390 3.22 16.51 16.83
CA THR A 390 1.80 16.25 17.07
C THR A 390 1.52 14.78 17.24
N GLN A 391 0.31 14.47 17.72
CA GLN A 391 -0.18 13.11 17.89
C GLN A 391 -1.53 12.95 17.18
N SER A 392 -1.72 11.82 16.49
CA SER A 392 -3.02 11.40 15.96
C SER A 392 -3.84 10.69 17.03
N GLN A 393 -5.15 10.56 16.82
CA GLN A 393 -6.07 9.85 17.73
C GLN A 393 -5.90 8.33 17.69
N TRP A 394 -4.99 7.82 16.87
CA TRP A 394 -4.73 6.39 16.79
C TRP A 394 -4.10 5.86 18.08
N HIS A 395 -4.57 4.71 18.56
CA HIS A 395 -4.13 4.12 19.83
C HIS A 395 -2.62 3.79 19.91
N LEU A 396 -1.93 3.68 18.77
CA LEU A 396 -0.47 3.49 18.71
C LEU A 396 0.30 4.79 18.38
N ALA A 397 -0.37 5.94 18.34
CA ALA A 397 0.30 7.20 18.10
C ALA A 397 1.28 7.51 19.24
N ARG A 398 2.50 7.91 18.87
CA ARG A 398 3.52 8.33 19.81
C ARG A 398 3.11 9.66 20.46
N PRO A 399 3.32 9.86 21.77
CA PRO A 399 3.09 11.14 22.42
C PRO A 399 3.86 12.27 21.73
N ALA A 400 3.19 13.40 21.48
CA ALA A 400 3.79 14.54 20.79
C ALA A 400 5.02 15.09 21.54
N SER A 401 4.99 15.08 22.87
CA SER A 401 6.10 15.48 23.73
C SER A 401 7.35 14.59 23.60
N GLU A 402 7.18 13.27 23.48
CA GLU A 402 8.29 12.35 23.24
C GLU A 402 8.93 12.60 21.87
N LEU A 403 8.10 12.81 20.84
CA LEU A 403 8.57 13.11 19.50
C LEU A 403 9.30 14.47 19.43
N ALA A 404 8.81 15.48 20.15
CA ALA A 404 9.49 16.77 20.28
C ALA A 404 10.86 16.64 20.95
N ASN A 405 10.96 15.85 22.03
CA ASN A 405 12.23 15.61 22.73
C ASN A 405 13.29 14.99 21.81
N GLU A 406 12.90 14.08 20.93
CA GLU A 406 13.80 13.53 19.92
C GLU A 406 14.16 14.56 18.83
N ALA A 407 13.18 15.35 18.39
CA ALA A 407 13.36 16.35 17.34
C ALA A 407 14.30 17.51 17.72
N ILE A 408 14.39 17.86 19.01
CA ILE A 408 15.31 18.91 19.52
C ILE A 408 16.77 18.61 19.20
N ASN A 409 17.14 17.33 19.02
CA ASN A 409 18.50 16.95 18.62
C ASN A 409 18.85 17.36 17.18
N PHE A 410 17.86 17.66 16.35
CA PHE A 410 18.02 17.94 14.91
C PHE A 410 17.58 19.33 14.50
N CYS A 411 16.68 19.96 15.25
CA CYS A 411 16.17 21.31 15.00
C CYS A 411 16.11 22.10 16.33
N PRO A 412 16.64 23.33 16.38
CA PRO A 412 16.63 24.13 17.61
C PRO A 412 15.24 24.71 17.96
N ASP A 413 14.32 24.78 16.99
CA ASP A 413 13.00 25.37 17.14
C ASP A 413 11.91 24.30 17.02
N VAL A 414 11.50 23.76 18.17
CA VAL A 414 10.51 22.67 18.27
C VAL A 414 9.36 23.09 19.18
N GLU A 415 8.13 22.91 18.68
CA GLU A 415 6.88 23.15 19.40
C GLU A 415 6.07 21.85 19.51
N VAL A 416 5.22 21.76 20.53
CA VAL A 416 4.27 20.65 20.70
C VAL A 416 2.86 21.19 20.49
N ALA A 417 2.08 20.48 19.68
CA ALA A 417 0.64 20.67 19.58
C ALA A 417 -0.03 19.29 19.60
N ASP A 418 -0.86 19.00 20.61
CA ASP A 418 -1.30 17.64 20.89
C ASP A 418 -2.23 17.04 19.82
N ARG A 419 -2.92 17.89 19.04
CA ARG A 419 -3.85 17.46 18.00
C ARG A 419 -3.37 17.90 16.63
N VAL A 420 -3.50 17.00 15.64
CA VAL A 420 -3.08 17.30 14.26
C VAL A 420 -3.70 18.59 13.70
N PRO A 421 -5.02 18.85 13.82
CA PRO A 421 -5.60 20.10 13.31
C PRO A 421 -4.99 21.36 13.94
N ASP A 422 -4.65 21.30 15.24
CA ASP A 422 -4.06 22.42 15.96
C ASP A 422 -2.62 22.65 15.50
N ALA A 423 -1.86 21.57 15.30
CA ALA A 423 -0.49 21.61 14.80
C ALA A 423 -0.41 22.18 13.37
N VAL A 424 -1.33 21.77 12.50
CA VAL A 424 -1.44 22.28 11.12
C VAL A 424 -1.85 23.75 11.13
N SER A 425 -2.88 24.12 11.88
CA SER A 425 -3.32 25.53 12.02
C SER A 425 -2.18 26.41 12.51
N ARG A 426 -1.41 25.91 13.49
CA ARG A 426 -0.23 26.58 14.01
C ARG A 426 0.85 26.76 12.94
N ALA A 427 1.16 25.71 12.18
CA ALA A 427 2.14 25.76 11.09
C ALA A 427 1.75 26.80 10.03
N VAL A 428 0.48 26.79 9.59
CA VAL A 428 -0.03 27.77 8.62
C VAL A 428 0.03 29.19 9.18
N SER A 429 -0.28 29.39 10.47
CA SER A 429 -0.27 30.73 11.09
C SER A 429 1.12 31.39 11.16
N VAL A 430 2.20 30.61 11.18
CA VAL A 430 3.58 31.12 11.27
C VAL A 430 4.32 31.09 9.93
N ALA A 431 3.74 30.43 8.94
CA ALA A 431 4.25 30.37 7.58
C ALA A 431 4.01 31.70 6.85
N GLY A 432 5.03 32.18 6.14
CA GLY A 432 4.88 33.20 5.12
C GLY A 432 4.30 32.62 3.84
N GLU A 433 3.93 33.49 2.90
CA GLU A 433 3.28 33.12 1.63
C GLU A 433 4.11 32.13 0.77
N ASN A 434 5.44 32.23 0.83
CA ASN A 434 6.39 31.37 0.10
C ASN A 434 7.01 30.25 0.96
N ASP A 435 6.52 30.05 2.19
CA ASP A 435 6.98 28.94 3.01
C ASP A 435 6.25 27.64 2.64
N LEU A 436 6.91 26.52 2.94
CA LEU A 436 6.38 25.18 2.77
C LEU A 436 6.04 24.57 4.13
N VAL A 437 4.81 24.09 4.29
CA VAL A 437 4.40 23.26 5.42
C VAL A 437 4.34 21.81 4.96
N LEU A 438 5.13 20.94 5.58
CA LEU A 438 5.11 19.50 5.32
C LEU A 438 4.49 18.77 6.50
N VAL A 439 3.40 18.04 6.28
CA VAL A 439 2.77 17.16 7.28
C VAL A 439 3.08 15.71 6.96
N THR A 440 3.74 14.99 7.88
CA THR A 440 4.18 13.60 7.63
C THR A 440 4.37 12.78 8.92
N GLY A 441 4.94 11.58 8.79
CA GLY A 441 5.32 10.69 9.89
C GLY A 441 4.40 9.47 10.06
N SER A 442 3.14 9.58 9.63
CA SER A 442 2.22 8.44 9.52
C SER A 442 1.00 8.77 8.67
N PHE A 443 0.39 7.73 8.10
CA PHE A 443 -0.91 7.83 7.41
C PHE A 443 -2.04 8.33 8.32
N TYR A 444 -2.03 7.96 9.60
CA TYR A 444 -3.03 8.41 10.57
C TYR A 444 -2.88 9.90 10.89
N THR A 445 -1.64 10.41 10.89
CA THR A 445 -1.36 11.84 11.06
C THR A 445 -1.93 12.63 9.89
N ILE A 446 -1.57 12.26 8.66
CA ILE A 446 -2.03 13.00 7.48
C ILE A 446 -3.54 12.86 7.22
N GLY A 447 -4.16 11.78 7.71
CA GLY A 447 -5.60 11.56 7.64
C GLY A 447 -6.43 12.51 8.49
N GLU A 448 -5.83 13.10 9.53
CA GLU A 448 -6.48 14.08 10.42
C GLU A 448 -6.24 15.54 10.00
N VAL A 449 -5.53 15.76 8.89
CA VAL A 449 -5.31 17.11 8.35
C VAL A 449 -6.63 17.68 7.87
N ASN A 450 -7.01 18.81 8.43
CA ASN A 450 -8.16 19.61 8.06
C ASN A 450 -7.69 21.08 7.96
N LEU A 451 -7.90 21.70 6.79
CA LEU A 451 -7.44 23.04 6.46
C LEU A 451 -8.62 23.94 6.09
#